data_AF-A0A329M6E0-F1
#
_entry.id   AF-A0A329M6E0-F1
#
_cell.length_a   1.000
_cell.length_b   1.000
_cell.length_c   1.000
_cell.angle_alpha   90.00
_cell.angle_beta   90.00
_cell.angle_gamma   90.00
#
_symmetry.space_group_name_H-M   'P 1'
#
loop_
_entity.id
_entity.type
_entity.pdbx_description
1 polymer ?
#
loop_
_entity_poly.entity_id
_entity_poly.type
_entity_poly.pdbx_seq_one_letter_code
_entity_poly.pdbx_strand_id
1 'polypeptide(L)'
;MSAAPNDGTPVSIDDDVAFLTEQIEALERLGQRDDVDDEAVYDLNIRWGTALAGRLPRVAHYSSLGRLGDDDQRRFESLCDRLRELSPLIERFDLTRPKLPGSTDGQASDRSRVRKRPWRLARR
;
A
#
# COMPACT_ATOMS: atom_id res chain seq x y z
N MET A 1 25.67 -6.28 -27.19
CA MET A 1 24.41 -5.94 -26.50
C MET A 1 24.43 -4.44 -26.26
N SER A 2 23.75 -3.65 -27.10
CA SER A 2 23.67 -2.20 -26.89
C SER A 2 22.57 -1.93 -25.89
N ALA A 3 22.95 -1.48 -24.69
CA ALA A 3 22.03 -0.83 -23.77
C ALA A 3 21.53 0.45 -24.47
N ALA A 4 20.22 0.57 -24.64
CA ALA A 4 19.61 1.82 -25.08
C ALA A 4 20.02 2.94 -24.11
N PRO A 5 20.23 4.17 -24.60
CA PRO A 5 20.48 5.31 -23.72
C PRO A 5 19.33 5.37 -22.71
N ASN A 6 19.69 5.36 -21.43
CA ASN A 6 18.75 5.65 -20.37
C ASN A 6 18.44 7.15 -20.52
N ASP A 7 17.38 7.46 -21.25
CA ASP A 7 16.89 8.83 -21.41
C ASP A 7 16.70 9.38 -19.99
N GLY A 8 17.60 10.25 -19.55
CA GLY A 8 17.73 10.73 -18.16
C GLY A 8 16.54 11.57 -17.67
N THR A 9 15.39 11.43 -18.30
CA THR A 9 14.13 12.04 -17.90
C THR A 9 13.57 11.25 -16.71
N PRO A 10 13.34 11.92 -15.57
CA PRO A 10 12.66 11.31 -14.42
C PRO A 10 11.30 10.72 -14.82
N VAL A 11 10.96 9.58 -14.24
CA VAL A 11 9.64 8.95 -14.46
C VAL A 11 8.64 9.60 -13.52
N SER A 12 7.52 10.12 -14.07
CA SER A 12 6.42 10.60 -13.23
C SER A 12 5.71 9.42 -12.55
N ILE A 13 5.44 9.60 -11.26
CA ILE A 13 4.69 8.66 -10.41
C ILE A 13 3.39 9.26 -9.90
N ASP A 14 2.95 10.40 -10.46
CA ASP A 14 1.84 11.20 -9.90
C ASP A 14 0.56 10.36 -9.76
N ASP A 15 0.18 9.62 -10.81
CA ASP A 15 -1.00 8.74 -10.77
C ASP A 15 -0.87 7.61 -9.75
N ASP A 16 0.35 7.08 -9.55
CA ASP A 16 0.60 6.00 -8.60
C ASP A 16 0.47 6.50 -7.16
N VAL A 17 1.11 7.64 -6.87
CA VAL A 17 1.07 8.29 -5.56
C VAL A 17 -0.35 8.77 -5.24
N ALA A 18 -1.06 9.35 -6.21
CA ALA A 18 -2.45 9.78 -6.03
C ALA A 18 -3.35 8.59 -5.67
N PHE A 19 -3.26 7.49 -6.42
CA PHE A 19 -4.08 6.31 -6.15
C PHE A 19 -3.76 5.67 -4.80
N LEU A 20 -2.48 5.53 -4.45
CA LEU A 20 -2.06 5.00 -3.15
C LEU A 20 -2.54 5.89 -2.00
N THR A 21 -2.44 7.22 -2.16
CA THR A 21 -2.92 8.19 -1.17
C THR A 21 -4.41 8.08 -0.96
N GLU A 22 -5.21 7.94 -2.03
CA GLU A 22 -6.65 7.75 -1.92
C GLU A 22 -7.01 6.50 -1.09
N GLN A 23 -6.28 5.40 -1.27
CA GLN A 23 -6.55 4.16 -0.51
C GLN A 23 -6.13 4.30 0.96
N ILE A 24 -5.02 5.00 1.24
CA ILE A 24 -4.58 5.34 2.61
C ILE A 24 -5.67 6.16 3.31
N GLU A 25 -6.14 7.22 2.68
CA GLU A 25 -7.18 8.07 3.27
C GLU A 25 -8.52 7.33 3.42
N ALA A 26 -8.85 6.42 2.49
CA ALA A 26 -10.03 5.58 2.62
C ALA A 26 -9.93 4.67 3.84
N LEU A 27 -8.76 4.10 4.12
CA LEU A 27 -8.51 3.30 5.32
C LEU A 27 -8.57 4.14 6.60
N GLU A 28 -7.96 5.33 6.60
CA GLU A 28 -8.01 6.27 7.74
C GLU A 28 -9.47 6.64 8.08
N ARG A 29 -10.26 7.02 7.06
CA ARG A 29 -11.70 7.33 7.21
C ARG A 29 -12.49 6.12 7.70
N LEU A 30 -12.18 4.92 7.23
CA LEU A 30 -12.82 3.69 7.71
C LEU A 30 -12.49 3.45 9.20
N GLY A 31 -11.24 3.68 9.60
CA GLY A 31 -10.76 3.51 10.97
C GLY A 31 -11.41 4.44 11.99
N GLN A 32 -11.87 5.62 11.55
CA GLN A 32 -12.58 6.60 12.38
C GLN A 32 -14.04 6.21 12.69
N ARG A 33 -14.59 5.20 12.01
CA ARG A 33 -15.97 4.76 12.21
C ARG A 33 -16.06 3.72 13.33
N ASP A 34 -17.06 3.90 14.19
CA ASP A 34 -17.39 2.92 15.24
C ASP A 34 -18.10 1.70 14.67
N ASP A 35 -18.96 1.90 13.67
CA ASP A 35 -19.67 0.86 12.94
C ASP A 35 -19.35 0.90 11.44
N VAL A 36 -18.94 -0.25 10.93
CA VAL A 36 -18.43 -0.42 9.57
C VAL A 36 -19.10 -1.63 8.93
N ASP A 37 -19.68 -1.41 7.76
CA ASP A 37 -20.30 -2.47 6.97
C ASP A 37 -19.24 -3.38 6.32
N ASP A 38 -19.54 -4.68 6.28
CA ASP A 38 -18.67 -5.70 5.71
C ASP A 38 -18.41 -5.46 4.21
N GLU A 39 -19.41 -4.92 3.49
CA GLU A 39 -19.29 -4.57 2.07
C GLU A 39 -18.23 -3.46 1.85
N ALA A 40 -18.24 -2.42 2.69
CA ALA A 40 -17.27 -1.33 2.60
C ALA A 40 -15.83 -1.80 2.88
N VAL A 41 -15.66 -2.73 3.83
CA VAL A 41 -14.36 -3.33 4.14
C VAL A 41 -13.89 -4.21 2.98
N TYR A 42 -14.79 -5.00 2.39
CA TYR A 42 -14.48 -5.87 1.27
C TYR A 42 -14.03 -5.08 0.03
N ASP A 43 -14.76 -4.02 -0.31
CA ASP A 43 -14.42 -3.13 -1.42
C ASP A 43 -13.07 -2.42 -1.22
N LEU A 44 -12.80 -1.98 0.02
CA LEU A 44 -11.50 -1.42 0.36
C LEU A 44 -10.40 -2.48 0.22
N ASN A 45 -10.62 -3.71 0.68
CA ASN A 45 -9.61 -4.77 0.60
C ASN A 45 -9.22 -5.09 -0.85
N ILE A 46 -10.18 -5.12 -1.78
CA ILE A 46 -9.89 -5.31 -3.22
C ILE A 46 -8.99 -4.18 -3.75
N ARG A 47 -9.38 -2.92 -3.51
CA ARG A 47 -8.62 -1.76 -4.00
C ARG A 47 -7.25 -1.67 -3.35
N TRP A 48 -7.19 -1.94 -2.05
CA TRP A 48 -5.96 -1.97 -1.25
C TRP A 48 -4.99 -3.03 -1.79
N GLY A 49 -5.45 -4.27 -1.99
CA GLY A 49 -4.64 -5.34 -2.57
C GLY A 49 -4.12 -4.99 -3.97
N THR A 50 -4.96 -4.37 -4.80
CA THR A 50 -4.57 -3.90 -6.15
C THR A 50 -3.49 -2.81 -6.08
N ALA A 51 -3.63 -1.85 -5.16
CA ALA A 51 -2.65 -0.79 -4.94
C ALA A 51 -1.28 -1.37 -4.51
N LEU A 52 -1.29 -2.33 -3.58
CA LEU A 52 -0.08 -2.94 -3.02
C LEU A 52 0.61 -3.94 -3.95
N ALA A 53 -0.13 -4.62 -4.84
CA ALA A 53 0.44 -5.58 -5.78
C ALA A 53 0.93 -4.92 -7.08
N GLY A 54 0.37 -3.78 -7.46
CA GLY A 54 0.68 -3.10 -8.73
C GLY A 54 1.43 -1.79 -8.57
N ARG A 55 0.81 -0.82 -7.90
CA ARG A 55 1.26 0.58 -7.88
C ARG A 55 2.46 0.75 -6.95
N LEU A 56 2.36 0.25 -5.72
CA LEU A 56 3.45 0.37 -4.73
C LEU A 56 4.78 -0.27 -5.20
N PRO A 57 4.80 -1.52 -5.72
CA PRO A 57 6.05 -2.14 -6.18
C PRO A 57 6.65 -1.41 -7.39
N ARG A 58 5.82 -0.80 -8.23
CA ARG A 58 6.29 -0.03 -9.39
C ARG A 58 7.00 1.26 -8.95
N VAL A 59 6.44 2.01 -8.01
CA VAL A 59 7.10 3.22 -7.48
C VAL A 59 8.39 2.84 -6.75
N ALA A 60 8.36 1.78 -5.94
CA ALA A 60 9.54 1.26 -5.27
C ALA A 60 10.65 0.86 -6.26
N HIS A 61 10.28 0.26 -7.41
CA HIS A 61 11.21 -0.06 -8.47
C HIS A 61 11.90 1.19 -9.04
N TYR A 62 11.15 2.25 -9.37
CA TYR A 62 11.76 3.49 -9.89
C TYR A 62 12.63 4.20 -8.86
N SER A 63 12.22 4.21 -7.59
CA SER A 63 13.05 4.70 -6.48
C SER A 63 14.37 3.94 -6.38
N SER A 64 14.32 2.60 -6.43
CA SER A 64 15.52 1.74 -6.35
C SER A 64 16.51 1.94 -7.50
N LEU A 65 16.04 2.43 -8.66
CA LEU A 65 16.86 2.73 -9.82
C LEU A 65 17.35 4.19 -9.84
N GLY A 66 16.98 5.01 -8.85
CA GLY A 66 17.30 6.45 -8.84
C GLY A 66 16.63 7.23 -9.97
N ARG A 67 15.45 6.76 -10.43
CA ARG A 67 14.70 7.37 -11.56
C ARG A 67 13.62 8.35 -11.14
N LEU A 68 13.47 8.59 -9.84
CA LEU A 68 12.60 9.61 -9.28
C LEU A 68 13.39 10.90 -9.10
N GLY A 69 12.78 12.04 -9.42
CA GLY A 69 13.32 13.34 -9.01
C GLY A 69 13.25 13.50 -7.48
N ASP A 70 14.00 14.45 -6.93
CA ASP A 70 14.10 14.65 -5.48
C ASP A 70 12.74 14.87 -4.80
N ASP A 71 11.82 15.60 -5.45
CA ASP A 71 10.46 15.81 -4.94
C ASP A 71 9.66 14.49 -4.89
N ASP A 72 9.71 13.70 -5.95
CA ASP A 72 8.99 12.42 -6.04
C ASP A 72 9.58 11.38 -5.10
N GLN A 73 10.89 11.41 -4.89
CA GLN A 73 11.57 10.58 -3.91
C GLN A 73 11.07 10.90 -2.48
N ARG A 74 11.00 12.20 -2.12
CA ARG A 74 10.44 12.63 -0.82
C ARG A 74 8.97 12.25 -0.66
N ARG A 75 8.15 12.40 -1.71
CA ARG A 75 6.74 11.98 -1.69
C ARG A 75 6.62 10.48 -1.45
N PHE A 76 7.45 9.68 -2.11
CA PHE A 76 7.43 8.23 -1.94
C PHE A 76 7.87 7.79 -0.54
N GLU A 77 8.89 8.43 0.04
CA GLU A 77 9.33 8.19 1.42
C GLU A 77 8.23 8.51 2.42
N SER A 78 7.60 9.69 2.28
CA SER A 78 6.45 10.09 3.11
C SER A 78 5.27 9.11 2.99
N LEU A 79 5.01 8.61 1.78
CA LEU A 79 3.98 7.60 1.56
C LEU A 79 4.30 6.28 2.26
N CYS A 80 5.57 5.86 2.26
CA CYS A 80 6.01 4.68 2.99
C CYS A 80 5.84 4.86 4.51
N ASP A 81 6.15 6.04 5.05
CA ASP A 81 5.95 6.33 6.47
C ASP A 81 4.48 6.26 6.87
N ARG A 82 3.59 6.88 6.09
CA ARG A 82 2.14 6.76 6.31
C ARG A 82 1.66 5.31 6.28
N LEU A 83 2.15 4.51 5.33
CA LEU A 83 1.82 3.08 5.25
C LEU A 83 2.27 2.29 6.50
N ARG A 84 3.40 2.67 7.13
CA ARG A 84 3.84 2.05 8.39
C ARG A 84 2.91 2.40 9.54
N GLU A 85 2.51 3.67 9.63
CA GLU A 85 1.60 4.18 10.68
C GLU A 85 0.22 3.51 10.64
N LEU A 86 -0.23 3.07 9.46
CA LEU A 86 -1.49 2.37 9.28
C LEU A 86 -1.51 0.91 9.75
N SER A 87 -0.39 0.36 10.24
CA SER A 87 -0.31 -1.04 10.68
C SER A 87 -1.45 -1.48 11.62
N PRO A 88 -1.88 -0.68 12.63
CA PRO A 88 -3.01 -1.05 13.49
C PRO A 88 -4.34 -1.15 12.75
N LEU A 89 -4.58 -0.28 11.75
CA LEU A 89 -5.81 -0.32 10.95
C LEU A 89 -5.78 -1.49 9.97
N ILE A 90 -4.63 -1.77 9.36
CA ILE A 90 -4.42 -2.93 8.49
C ILE A 90 -4.72 -4.22 9.26
N GLU A 91 -4.30 -4.31 10.52
CA GLU A 91 -4.60 -5.46 11.38
C GLU A 91 -6.06 -5.51 11.82
N ARG A 92 -6.63 -4.38 12.25
CA ARG A 92 -8.04 -4.27 12.65
C ARG A 92 -8.96 -4.75 11.53
N PHE A 93 -8.64 -4.40 10.29
CA PHE A 93 -9.47 -4.73 9.13
C PHE A 93 -9.02 -5.97 8.33
N ASP A 94 -8.02 -6.72 8.81
CA ASP A 94 -7.41 -7.89 8.14
C ASP A 94 -7.03 -7.63 6.67
N LEU A 95 -6.44 -6.46 6.41
CA LEU A 95 -5.99 -6.05 5.08
C LEU A 95 -4.60 -6.61 4.76
N THR A 96 -4.29 -6.67 3.46
CA THR A 96 -2.95 -7.07 2.99
C THR A 96 -1.88 -6.11 3.51
N ARG A 97 -0.80 -6.63 4.10
CA ARG A 97 0.31 -5.79 4.59
C ARG A 97 1.19 -5.28 3.43
N PRO A 98 1.59 -4.00 3.42
CA PRO A 98 2.49 -3.44 2.42
C PRO A 98 3.90 -4.01 2.55
N LYS A 99 4.54 -4.30 1.41
CA LYS A 99 5.96 -4.69 1.35
C LYS A 99 6.79 -3.44 1.10
N LEU A 100 7.24 -2.81 2.18
CA LEU A 100 7.95 -1.53 2.10
C LEU A 100 9.47 -1.71 1.96
N PRO A 101 10.15 -0.79 1.26
CA PRO A 101 11.62 -0.74 1.25
C PRO A 101 12.16 -0.61 2.68
N GLY A 102 13.20 -1.37 3.00
CA GLY A 102 13.85 -1.35 4.31
C GLY A 102 13.10 -2.07 5.44
N SER A 103 11.89 -2.59 5.19
CA SER A 103 11.19 -3.43 6.16
C SER A 103 11.78 -4.85 6.16
N THR A 104 12.35 -5.27 7.28
CA THR A 104 12.88 -6.63 7.49
C THR A 104 11.79 -7.71 7.58
N ASP A 105 10.52 -7.31 7.60
CA ASP A 105 9.36 -8.20 7.74
C ASP A 105 9.13 -9.11 6.52
N GLY A 106 9.85 -8.87 5.41
CA GLY A 106 9.72 -9.61 4.16
C GLY A 106 10.26 -11.04 4.14
N GLN A 107 10.98 -11.50 5.18
CA GLN A 107 11.63 -12.82 5.16
C GLN A 107 10.93 -13.91 5.99
N ALA A 108 9.95 -13.57 6.82
CA ALA A 108 9.36 -14.51 7.78
C ALA A 108 7.83 -14.49 7.82
N SER A 109 7.12 -14.61 6.67
CA SER A 109 5.65 -14.74 6.72
C SER A 109 4.99 -15.39 5.49
N ASP A 110 5.73 -16.04 4.57
CA ASP A 110 5.09 -16.70 3.41
C ASP A 110 4.40 -18.04 3.76
N ARG A 111 4.47 -18.52 5.02
CA ARG A 111 4.01 -19.88 5.38
C ARG A 111 3.02 -20.00 6.53
N SER A 112 2.43 -18.91 7.03
CA SER A 112 1.41 -19.04 8.05
C SER A 112 0.37 -17.94 7.99
N ARG A 113 -0.74 -18.23 7.32
CA ARG A 113 -2.08 -17.82 7.78
C ARG A 113 -3.12 -18.76 7.19
N VAL A 114 -3.17 -19.95 7.81
CA VAL A 114 -4.35 -20.81 7.81
C VAL A 114 -5.47 -20.05 8.54
N ARG A 115 -6.51 -19.69 7.76
CA ARG A 115 -7.91 -19.33 8.09
C ARG A 115 -8.31 -19.20 9.57
N LYS A 116 -9.04 -18.12 9.91
CA LYS A 116 -10.43 -18.17 10.44
C LYS A 116 -11.24 -16.88 10.13
N ARG A 117 -12.37 -17.07 9.43
CA ARG A 117 -13.55 -16.19 9.26
C ARG A 117 -14.36 -16.07 10.59
N PRO A 118 -15.50 -15.34 10.67
CA PRO A 118 -15.90 -14.08 10.04
C PRO A 118 -16.23 -13.02 11.12
N TRP A 119 -16.27 -11.74 10.75
CA TRP A 119 -16.83 -10.73 11.64
C TRP A 119 -18.33 -10.96 11.74
N ARG A 120 -18.82 -11.16 12.97
CA ARG A 120 -20.22 -11.44 13.21
C ARG A 120 -20.97 -10.12 13.23
N LEU A 121 -21.94 -10.00 12.33
CA LEU A 121 -23.07 -9.08 12.37
C LEU A 121 -23.53 -8.82 13.81
N ALA A 122 -23.43 -7.57 14.24
CA ALA A 122 -24.27 -7.04 15.32
C ALA A 122 -25.31 -6.11 14.69
N ARG A 123 -26.34 -6.69 14.07
CA ARG A 123 -27.62 -6.00 13.89
C ARG A 123 -28.31 -5.97 15.25
N ARG A 124 -28.57 -4.78 15.80
CA ARG A 124 -29.68 -4.53 16.71
C ARG A 124 -30.26 -3.17 16.43
#